data_AF-A0A957KXH5-F1
#
_entry.id   AF-A0A957KXH5-F1
#
_cell.length_a   1.000
_cell.length_b   1.000
_cell.length_c   1.000
_cell.angle_alpha   90.00
_cell.angle_beta   90.00
_cell.angle_gamma   90.00
#
_symmetry.space_group_name_H-M   'P 1'
#
loop_
_entity.id
_entity.type
_entity.pdbx_description
1 polymer ?
#
loop_
_entity_poly.entity_id
_entity_poly.type
_entity_poly.pdbx_seq_one_letter_code
_entity_poly.pdbx_strand_id
1 'polypeptide(L)'
;ALTHGLDLTVAELELLPEAVAAPFKKEMATFIRDRISHYVLDEGRLVVAHAGLKEAFQGRSSGAVREFALYGDTTGERDEYGLPVRLDWAADYRGRALVAYGHTPTATAEWLNNTICLDTGCVFGHKLTALRYPEKELVDVPAAETYAESARPFLLEAPTFTAQQQNDRMLDIADVLGQRRLSTRLLPRLTVRAENSTAALEVMSRFGADPRWLIYLPPTMSPVETSTLPDFLEHPEQAFAYFRSEGVERVICEEKHMGSRAV
;
A
#
# COMPACT_ATOMS: atom_id res chain seq x y z
N ALA A 1 -20.89 -31.26 -3.91
CA ALA A 1 -21.34 -31.20 -2.51
C ALA A 1 -21.32 -29.74 -2.07
N LEU A 2 -22.23 -29.32 -1.20
CA LEU A 2 -22.13 -28.02 -0.52
C LEU A 2 -21.01 -28.12 0.51
N THR A 3 -20.17 -27.09 0.61
CA THR A 3 -19.00 -27.07 1.49
C THR A 3 -18.79 -25.66 2.07
N HIS A 4 -17.84 -25.52 2.99
CA HIS A 4 -17.43 -24.23 3.58
C HIS A 4 -18.58 -23.48 4.29
N GLY A 5 -19.47 -24.22 4.96
CA GLY A 5 -20.56 -23.66 5.76
C GLY A 5 -21.86 -23.42 4.99
N LEU A 6 -21.85 -23.49 3.65
CA LEU A 6 -23.06 -23.37 2.85
C LEU A 6 -24.03 -24.53 3.08
N ASP A 7 -23.50 -25.71 3.39
CA ASP A 7 -24.24 -26.89 3.81
C ASP A 7 -25.05 -26.63 5.11
N LEU A 8 -24.45 -25.95 6.08
CA LEU A 8 -25.12 -25.57 7.33
C LEU A 8 -26.22 -24.53 7.07
N THR A 9 -25.92 -23.49 6.28
CA THR A 9 -26.92 -22.46 5.93
C THR A 9 -28.11 -23.07 5.20
N VAL A 10 -27.89 -24.03 4.29
CA VAL A 10 -28.98 -24.71 3.58
C VAL A 10 -29.80 -25.57 4.55
N ALA A 11 -29.15 -26.33 5.44
CA ALA A 11 -29.84 -27.12 6.45
C ALA A 11 -30.73 -26.24 7.37
N GLU A 12 -30.23 -25.08 7.81
CA GLU A 12 -31.01 -24.13 8.61
C GLU A 12 -32.24 -23.59 7.85
N LEU A 13 -32.07 -23.28 6.57
CA LEU A 13 -33.17 -22.82 5.71
C LEU A 13 -34.23 -23.90 5.44
N GLU A 14 -33.86 -25.17 5.48
CA GLU A 14 -34.77 -26.31 5.33
C GLU A 14 -35.59 -26.57 6.60
N LEU A 15 -35.11 -26.13 7.77
CA LEU A 15 -35.84 -26.22 9.04
C LEU A 15 -36.94 -25.14 9.18
N LEU A 16 -36.93 -24.10 8.34
CA LEU A 16 -37.92 -23.05 8.38
C LEU A 16 -39.27 -23.51 7.81
N PRO A 17 -40.42 -23.10 8.40
CA PRO A 17 -41.73 -23.34 7.81
C PRO A 17 -41.83 -22.76 6.39
N GLU A 18 -42.42 -23.51 5.45
CA GLU A 18 -42.44 -23.13 4.02
C GLU A 18 -43.00 -21.72 3.76
N ALA A 19 -44.04 -21.33 4.52
CA ALA A 19 -44.65 -20.00 4.43
C ALA A 19 -43.68 -18.85 4.75
N VAL A 20 -42.62 -19.11 5.52
CA VAL A 20 -41.56 -18.16 5.85
C VAL A 20 -40.34 -18.37 4.95
N ALA A 21 -39.97 -19.63 4.68
CA ALA A 21 -38.79 -19.98 3.91
C ALA A 21 -38.85 -19.45 2.47
N ALA A 22 -39.98 -19.59 1.78
CA ALA A 22 -40.12 -19.17 0.39
C ALA A 22 -39.89 -17.65 0.16
N PRO A 23 -40.56 -16.73 0.88
CA PRO A 23 -40.28 -15.30 0.74
C PRO A 23 -38.87 -14.94 1.19
N PHE A 24 -38.36 -15.54 2.27
CA PHE A 24 -37.01 -15.26 2.79
C PHE A 24 -35.91 -15.68 1.80
N LYS A 25 -36.00 -16.88 1.22
CA LYS A 25 -35.05 -17.35 0.18
C LYS A 25 -35.03 -16.40 -1.02
N LYS A 26 -36.20 -15.90 -1.45
CA LYS A 26 -36.30 -14.94 -2.57
C LYS A 26 -35.63 -13.60 -2.22
N GLU A 27 -35.86 -13.10 -1.01
CA GLU A 27 -35.24 -11.87 -0.52
C GLU A 27 -33.72 -12.00 -0.43
N MET A 28 -33.24 -13.06 0.22
CA MET A 28 -31.80 -13.36 0.36
C MET A 28 -31.12 -13.50 -1.00
N ALA A 29 -31.71 -14.25 -1.94
CA ALA A 29 -31.17 -14.40 -3.28
C ALA A 29 -31.08 -13.07 -4.03
N THR A 30 -32.11 -12.21 -3.88
CA THR A 30 -32.12 -10.86 -4.46
C THR A 30 -31.03 -9.99 -3.82
N PHE A 31 -30.92 -10.00 -2.50
CA PHE A 31 -29.90 -9.26 -1.76
C PHE A 31 -28.48 -9.62 -2.21
N ILE A 32 -28.16 -10.92 -2.27
CA ILE A 32 -26.82 -11.40 -2.66
C ILE A 32 -26.53 -11.08 -4.13
N ARG A 33 -27.49 -11.35 -5.04
CA ARG A 33 -27.33 -11.10 -6.49
C ARG A 33 -27.05 -9.64 -6.79
N ASP A 34 -27.74 -8.74 -6.09
CA ASP A 34 -27.70 -7.31 -6.40
C ASP A 34 -26.50 -6.60 -5.74
N ARG A 35 -25.59 -7.33 -5.08
CA ARG A 35 -24.34 -6.76 -4.55
C ARG A 35 -23.36 -6.42 -5.67
N ILE A 36 -22.84 -5.20 -5.62
CA ILE A 36 -21.76 -4.72 -6.48
C ILE A 36 -20.44 -5.38 -6.05
N SER A 37 -19.53 -5.63 -7.01
CA SER A 37 -18.24 -6.28 -6.73
C SER A 37 -17.34 -5.47 -5.78
N HIS A 38 -17.37 -4.15 -5.90
CA HIS A 38 -16.60 -3.23 -5.08
C HIS A 38 -17.26 -1.84 -5.08
N TYR A 39 -16.89 -1.02 -4.09
CA TYR A 39 -17.24 0.39 -4.05
C TYR A 39 -15.97 1.24 -4.17
N VAL A 40 -16.06 2.32 -4.95
CA VAL A 40 -15.08 3.41 -4.95
C VAL A 40 -15.76 4.61 -4.29
N LEU A 41 -15.26 4.99 -3.12
CA LEU A 41 -15.86 5.94 -2.19
C LEU A 41 -14.93 7.15 -2.01
N ASP A 42 -15.49 8.19 -1.40
CA ASP A 42 -14.76 9.38 -0.95
C ASP A 42 -13.85 9.99 -2.05
N GLU A 43 -14.43 10.27 -3.22
CA GLU A 43 -13.70 10.83 -4.38
C GLU A 43 -12.49 9.98 -4.81
N GLY A 44 -12.62 8.65 -4.70
CA GLY A 44 -11.56 7.71 -5.03
C GLY A 44 -10.45 7.62 -3.99
N ARG A 45 -10.72 8.02 -2.73
CA ARG A 45 -9.79 7.84 -1.61
C ARG A 45 -9.98 6.51 -0.88
N LEU A 46 -11.11 5.84 -1.04
CA LEU A 46 -11.40 4.56 -0.42
C LEU A 46 -11.98 3.57 -1.45
N VAL A 47 -11.49 2.34 -1.44
CA VAL A 47 -12.02 1.20 -2.18
C VAL A 47 -12.33 0.09 -1.19
N VAL A 48 -13.52 -0.50 -1.31
CA VAL A 48 -13.93 -1.66 -0.50
C VAL A 48 -14.30 -2.79 -1.43
N ALA A 49 -13.65 -3.95 -1.27
CA ALA A 49 -13.90 -5.17 -2.05
C ALA A 49 -13.60 -6.39 -1.17
N HIS A 50 -14.28 -7.52 -1.40
CA HIS A 50 -14.13 -8.70 -0.54
C HIS A 50 -12.69 -9.25 -0.53
N ALA A 51 -12.12 -9.57 -1.69
CA ALA A 51 -10.73 -10.04 -1.82
C ALA A 51 -9.72 -8.93 -2.13
N GLY A 52 -10.16 -7.67 -2.05
CA GLY A 52 -9.37 -6.52 -2.44
C GLY A 52 -9.42 -6.22 -3.93
N LEU A 53 -8.67 -5.21 -4.37
CA LEU A 53 -8.70 -4.76 -5.76
C LEU A 53 -7.44 -3.97 -6.16
N LYS A 54 -6.73 -4.47 -7.18
CA LYS A 54 -5.60 -3.75 -7.81
C LYS A 54 -6.06 -2.43 -8.42
N GLU A 55 -5.17 -1.44 -8.45
CA GLU A 55 -5.47 -0.08 -8.95
C GLU A 55 -6.09 -0.09 -10.36
N ALA A 56 -5.53 -0.87 -11.28
CA ALA A 56 -6.00 -0.96 -12.67
C ALA A 56 -7.46 -1.45 -12.84
N PHE A 57 -8.07 -2.00 -11.78
CA PHE A 57 -9.43 -2.53 -11.75
C PHE A 57 -10.43 -1.60 -11.04
N GLN A 58 -9.96 -0.61 -10.28
CA GLN A 58 -10.81 0.28 -9.50
C GLN A 58 -11.71 1.12 -10.43
N GLY A 59 -13.02 1.09 -10.16
CA GLY A 59 -14.03 1.81 -10.95
C GLY A 59 -14.44 1.13 -12.26
N ARG A 60 -13.95 -0.08 -12.54
CA ARG A 60 -14.30 -0.86 -13.75
C ARG A 60 -15.28 -1.98 -13.42
N SER A 61 -16.15 -2.36 -14.35
CA SER A 61 -17.25 -3.31 -14.08
C SER A 61 -17.21 -4.58 -14.93
N SER A 62 -16.04 -5.00 -15.41
CA SER A 62 -15.94 -6.23 -16.22
C SER A 62 -16.07 -7.50 -15.37
N GLY A 63 -16.37 -8.63 -16.01
CA GLY A 63 -16.42 -9.93 -15.35
C GLY A 63 -15.13 -10.27 -14.60
N ALA A 64 -13.97 -9.99 -15.20
CA ALA A 64 -12.66 -10.19 -14.58
C ALA A 64 -12.46 -9.35 -13.31
N VAL A 65 -12.99 -8.12 -13.26
CA VAL A 65 -12.95 -7.28 -12.04
C VAL A 65 -13.80 -7.90 -10.93
N ARG A 66 -14.99 -8.41 -11.27
CA ARG A 66 -15.86 -9.09 -10.31
C ARG A 66 -15.23 -10.39 -9.80
N GLU A 67 -14.60 -11.16 -10.68
CA GLU A 67 -13.89 -12.38 -10.31
C GLU A 67 -12.74 -12.08 -9.34
N PHE A 68 -11.92 -11.07 -9.63
CA PHE A 68 -10.87 -10.61 -8.73
C PHE A 68 -11.41 -10.18 -7.37
N ALA A 69 -12.49 -9.39 -7.35
CA ALA A 69 -13.08 -8.92 -6.09
C ALA A 69 -13.64 -10.07 -5.22
N LEU A 70 -14.02 -11.21 -5.82
CA LEU A 70 -14.55 -12.37 -5.12
C LEU A 70 -13.48 -13.38 -4.71
N TYR A 71 -12.47 -13.60 -5.54
CA TYR A 71 -11.53 -14.72 -5.38
C TYR A 71 -10.07 -14.28 -5.21
N GLY A 72 -9.78 -13.01 -5.40
CA GLY A 72 -8.43 -12.46 -5.41
C GLY A 72 -7.68 -12.83 -6.69
N ASP A 73 -6.36 -12.72 -6.62
CA ASP A 73 -5.45 -13.12 -7.69
C ASP A 73 -4.92 -14.52 -7.41
N THR A 74 -5.05 -15.44 -8.36
CA THR A 74 -4.65 -16.85 -8.19
C THR A 74 -3.65 -17.27 -9.26
N THR A 75 -2.69 -18.11 -8.90
CA THR A 75 -1.74 -18.70 -9.88
C THR A 75 -2.37 -19.79 -10.73
N GLY A 76 -3.56 -20.28 -10.35
CA GLY A 76 -4.22 -21.46 -10.93
C GLY A 76 -3.81 -22.78 -10.26
N GLU A 77 -2.84 -22.75 -9.35
CA GLU A 77 -2.36 -23.92 -8.61
C GLU A 77 -3.10 -24.10 -7.27
N ARG A 78 -2.94 -25.27 -6.65
CA ARG A 78 -3.45 -25.57 -5.30
C ARG A 78 -2.29 -25.90 -4.37
N ASP A 79 -2.41 -25.49 -3.11
CA ASP A 79 -1.44 -25.79 -2.06
C ASP A 79 -1.64 -27.20 -1.47
N GLU A 80 -0.82 -27.54 -0.46
CA GLU A 80 -0.88 -28.83 0.25
C GLU A 80 -2.22 -29.07 0.99
N TYR A 81 -2.98 -28.02 1.26
CA TYR A 81 -4.32 -28.06 1.87
C TYR A 81 -5.44 -28.09 0.82
N GLY A 82 -5.08 -28.16 -0.47
CA GLY A 82 -6.02 -28.15 -1.59
C GLY A 82 -6.68 -26.79 -1.85
N LEU A 83 -6.18 -25.70 -1.26
CA LEU A 83 -6.68 -24.34 -1.45
C LEU A 83 -5.97 -23.64 -2.62
N PRO A 84 -6.62 -22.70 -3.34
CA PRO A 84 -5.96 -21.95 -4.40
C PRO A 84 -4.73 -21.18 -3.90
N VAL A 85 -3.61 -21.34 -4.60
CA VAL A 85 -2.42 -20.51 -4.40
C VAL A 85 -2.71 -19.12 -4.93
N ARG A 86 -2.56 -18.11 -4.06
CA ARG A 86 -2.90 -16.72 -4.34
C ARG A 86 -1.65 -15.86 -4.44
N LEU A 87 -1.68 -14.91 -5.35
CA LEU A 87 -0.66 -13.87 -5.45
C LEU A 87 -0.96 -12.76 -4.44
N ASP A 88 0.09 -12.28 -3.78
CA ASP A 88 -0.01 -11.14 -2.87
C ASP A 88 -0.05 -9.82 -3.65
N TRP A 89 -1.21 -9.53 -4.23
CA TRP A 89 -1.42 -8.30 -4.98
C TRP A 89 -1.24 -7.04 -4.13
N ALA A 90 -1.36 -7.14 -2.81
CA ALA A 90 -1.26 -6.02 -1.89
C ALA A 90 0.21 -5.57 -1.75
N ALA A 91 1.18 -6.49 -1.80
CA ALA A 91 2.61 -6.18 -1.82
C ALA A 91 3.02 -5.29 -3.01
N ASP A 92 2.40 -5.50 -4.17
CA ASP A 92 2.63 -4.72 -5.39
C ASP A 92 1.72 -3.49 -5.54
N TYR A 93 0.80 -3.26 -4.59
CA TYR A 93 -0.15 -2.17 -4.69
C TYR A 93 0.53 -0.81 -4.51
N ARG A 94 0.33 0.09 -5.49
CA ARG A 94 0.85 1.47 -5.50
C ARG A 94 -0.25 2.52 -5.68
N GLY A 95 -1.51 2.10 -5.62
CA GLY A 95 -2.64 2.98 -5.90
C GLY A 95 -2.91 4.01 -4.80
N ARG A 96 -3.45 5.16 -5.21
CA ARG A 96 -3.75 6.28 -4.31
C ARG A 96 -4.86 5.95 -3.31
N ALA A 97 -5.84 5.14 -3.70
CA ALA A 97 -6.97 4.81 -2.85
C ALA A 97 -6.55 3.84 -1.74
N LEU A 98 -7.08 4.04 -0.54
CA LEU A 98 -7.02 3.03 0.52
C LEU A 98 -7.88 1.85 0.09
N VAL A 99 -7.36 0.62 0.13
CA VAL A 99 -8.16 -0.59 -0.15
C VAL A 99 -8.43 -1.36 1.14
N ALA A 100 -9.67 -1.35 1.62
CA ALA A 100 -10.10 -2.16 2.75
C ALA A 100 -10.78 -3.44 2.24
N TYR A 101 -10.31 -4.59 2.71
CA TYR A 101 -10.74 -5.90 2.20
C TYR A 101 -10.73 -7.00 3.26
N GLY A 102 -11.01 -8.23 2.87
CA GLY A 102 -10.98 -9.44 3.71
C GLY A 102 -10.48 -10.64 2.91
N HIS A 103 -11.29 -11.71 2.87
CA HIS A 103 -11.13 -12.92 2.03
C HIS A 103 -10.16 -13.97 2.54
N THR A 104 -8.90 -13.61 2.77
CA THR A 104 -7.93 -14.52 3.38
C THR A 104 -7.73 -14.08 4.82
N PRO A 105 -8.22 -14.86 5.80
CA PRO A 105 -8.12 -14.51 7.20
C PRO A 105 -6.67 -14.30 7.66
N THR A 106 -6.40 -13.23 8.43
CA THR A 106 -5.10 -12.92 9.03
C THR A 106 -5.21 -12.82 10.56
N ALA A 107 -4.14 -13.16 11.29
CA ALA A 107 -4.17 -13.11 12.76
C ALA A 107 -4.42 -11.70 13.32
N THR A 108 -3.84 -10.69 12.66
CA THR A 108 -4.02 -9.26 12.94
C THR A 108 -4.30 -8.53 11.64
N ALA A 109 -5.09 -7.45 11.74
CA ALA A 109 -5.26 -6.51 10.64
C ALA A 109 -4.00 -5.62 10.57
N GLU A 110 -3.23 -5.76 9.50
CA GLU A 110 -2.00 -5.00 9.28
C GLU A 110 -2.10 -4.17 8.00
N TRP A 111 -1.47 -2.99 8.03
CA TRP A 111 -1.31 -2.18 6.84
C TRP A 111 -0.18 -2.76 5.97
N LEU A 112 -0.48 -2.94 4.69
CA LEU A 112 0.50 -3.24 3.65
C LEU A 112 0.26 -2.30 2.47
N ASN A 113 1.25 -1.46 2.19
CA ASN A 113 1.13 -0.28 1.34
C ASN A 113 -0.08 0.56 1.79
N ASN A 114 -0.98 0.89 0.86
CA ASN A 114 -2.23 1.59 1.16
C ASN A 114 -3.43 0.63 1.17
N THR A 115 -3.24 -0.58 1.71
CA THR A 115 -4.26 -1.63 1.80
C THR A 115 -4.33 -2.21 3.22
N ILE A 116 -5.48 -2.78 3.57
CA ILE A 116 -5.68 -3.45 4.86
C ILE A 116 -6.71 -4.59 4.77
N CYS A 117 -6.30 -5.77 5.22
CA CYS A 117 -7.19 -6.91 5.42
C CYS A 117 -7.85 -6.81 6.81
N LEU A 118 -9.18 -6.81 6.85
CA LEU A 118 -10.00 -6.77 8.06
C LEU A 118 -10.56 -8.14 8.44
N ASP A 119 -10.33 -9.16 7.61
CA ASP A 119 -10.74 -10.53 7.92
C ASP A 119 -9.78 -11.11 8.96
N THR A 120 -10.16 -10.96 10.22
CA THR A 120 -9.40 -11.49 11.36
C THR A 120 -9.95 -12.82 11.86
N GLY A 121 -10.60 -13.59 10.99
CA GLY A 121 -10.99 -14.98 11.29
C GLY A 121 -11.99 -15.14 12.42
N CYS A 122 -12.96 -14.21 12.56
CA CYS A 122 -13.95 -14.23 13.65
C CYS A 122 -14.66 -15.59 13.79
N VAL A 123 -15.05 -16.21 12.67
CA VAL A 123 -15.75 -17.51 12.68
C VAL A 123 -14.88 -18.64 13.24
N PHE A 124 -13.56 -18.51 13.16
CA PHE A 124 -12.59 -19.47 13.68
C PHE A 124 -12.25 -19.22 15.17
N GLY A 125 -13.01 -18.36 15.85
CA GLY A 125 -12.82 -18.07 17.28
C GLY A 125 -11.87 -16.93 17.60
N HIS A 126 -11.58 -16.06 16.61
CA HIS A 126 -10.67 -14.93 16.80
C HIS A 126 -11.42 -13.63 17.06
N LYS A 127 -11.48 -12.70 16.09
CA LYS A 127 -12.13 -11.41 16.31
C LYS A 127 -12.81 -10.89 15.05
N LEU A 128 -13.84 -10.08 15.23
CA LEU A 128 -14.46 -9.28 14.18
C LEU A 128 -13.85 -7.89 14.20
N THR A 129 -13.19 -7.50 13.11
CA THR A 129 -12.48 -6.22 13.01
C THR A 129 -13.19 -5.26 12.07
N ALA A 130 -13.26 -3.99 12.46
CA ALA A 130 -13.76 -2.88 11.67
C ALA A 130 -12.70 -1.80 11.54
N LEU A 131 -12.66 -1.14 10.37
CA LEU A 131 -11.89 0.08 10.14
C LEU A 131 -12.82 1.29 10.21
N ARG A 132 -12.54 2.22 11.11
CA ARG A 132 -13.16 3.55 11.12
C ARG A 132 -12.47 4.43 10.08
N TYR A 133 -13.23 4.93 9.13
CA TYR A 133 -12.75 5.81 8.06
C TYR A 133 -13.50 7.14 8.13
N PRO A 134 -12.81 8.31 8.06
CA PRO A 134 -11.42 8.50 7.64
C PRO A 134 -10.36 8.44 8.76
N GLU A 135 -10.73 8.15 10.00
CA GLU A 135 -9.83 8.17 11.17
C GLU A 135 -8.69 7.14 11.08
N LYS A 136 -8.88 6.09 10.27
CA LYS A 136 -7.98 4.93 10.12
C LYS A 136 -7.72 4.19 11.44
N GLU A 137 -8.72 4.17 12.31
CA GLU A 137 -8.69 3.47 13.59
C GLU A 137 -9.29 2.07 13.44
N LEU A 138 -8.60 1.07 13.97
CA LEU A 138 -9.12 -0.30 14.05
C LEU A 138 -9.89 -0.48 15.36
N VAL A 139 -11.08 -1.06 15.25
CA VAL A 139 -11.89 -1.50 16.38
C VAL A 139 -12.21 -2.97 16.19
N ASP A 140 -12.06 -3.77 17.22
CA ASP A 140 -12.37 -5.19 17.17
C ASP A 140 -13.13 -5.69 18.40
N VAL A 141 -13.85 -6.80 18.20
CA VAL A 141 -14.52 -7.56 19.27
C VAL A 141 -14.11 -9.02 19.17
N PRO A 142 -13.82 -9.69 20.30
CA PRO A 142 -13.50 -11.12 20.28
C PRO A 142 -14.73 -11.93 19.86
N ALA A 143 -14.49 -13.05 19.18
CA ALA A 143 -15.51 -14.05 18.92
C ALA A 143 -15.99 -14.64 20.26
N ALA A 144 -17.30 -14.90 20.36
CA ALA A 144 -17.86 -15.53 21.56
C ALA A 144 -17.39 -16.99 21.68
N GLU A 145 -17.29 -17.69 20.55
CA GLU A 145 -16.94 -19.11 20.45
C GLU A 145 -16.21 -19.38 19.12
N THR A 146 -15.59 -20.55 19.00
CA THR A 146 -15.09 -21.07 17.72
C THR A 146 -16.21 -21.79 16.98
N TYR A 147 -16.72 -21.19 15.91
CA TYR A 147 -17.86 -21.74 15.14
C TYR A 147 -17.44 -22.68 14.00
N ALA A 148 -16.19 -22.58 13.54
CA ALA A 148 -15.61 -23.45 12.52
C ALA A 148 -14.12 -23.68 12.78
N GLU A 149 -13.59 -24.82 12.32
CA GLU A 149 -12.15 -25.06 12.31
C GLU A 149 -11.53 -24.49 11.04
N SER A 150 -10.36 -23.83 11.18
CA SER A 150 -9.62 -23.31 10.03
C SER A 150 -8.88 -24.44 9.32
N ALA A 151 -8.97 -24.47 7.98
CA ALA A 151 -8.24 -25.44 7.15
C ALA A 151 -6.71 -25.23 7.19
N ARG A 152 -6.25 -24.03 7.56
CA ARG A 152 -4.83 -23.71 7.78
C ARG A 152 -4.59 -23.35 9.25
N PRO A 153 -3.42 -23.68 9.83
CA PRO A 153 -3.03 -23.12 11.12
C PRO A 153 -3.08 -21.59 11.07
N PHE A 154 -4.00 -21.00 11.84
CA PHE A 154 -4.31 -19.56 11.75
C PHE A 154 -3.37 -18.70 12.62
N LEU A 155 -2.95 -19.24 13.77
CA LEU A 155 -1.98 -18.60 14.65
C LEU A 155 -0.59 -19.20 14.40
N LEU A 156 0.14 -18.61 13.47
CA LEU A 156 1.60 -18.75 13.46
C LEU A 156 2.18 -17.75 14.47
N GLU A 157 3.40 -18.02 14.97
CA GLU A 157 4.10 -17.09 15.86
C GLU A 157 4.06 -15.67 15.29
N ALA A 158 3.78 -14.69 16.17
CA ALA A 158 3.70 -13.30 15.75
C ALA A 158 5.01 -12.93 15.03
N PRO A 159 4.94 -12.47 13.78
CA PRO A 159 6.14 -12.17 13.03
C PRO A 159 6.92 -11.07 13.74
N THR A 160 8.25 -11.16 13.69
CA THR A 160 9.14 -10.16 14.32
C THR A 160 9.01 -8.78 13.65
N PHE A 161 8.46 -8.74 12.42
CA PHE A 161 8.29 -7.56 11.59
C PHE A 161 6.85 -7.52 11.06
N THR A 162 6.26 -6.33 11.03
CA THR A 162 4.97 -6.07 10.36
C THR A 162 5.04 -6.41 8.86
N ALA A 163 3.89 -6.66 8.23
CA ALA A 163 3.80 -6.89 6.79
C ALA A 163 4.54 -5.81 5.96
N GLN A 164 4.36 -4.53 6.30
CA GLN A 164 5.07 -3.43 5.64
C GLN A 164 6.59 -3.54 5.82
N GLN A 165 7.07 -3.78 7.04
CA GLN A 165 8.51 -3.90 7.30
C GLN A 165 9.14 -5.08 6.56
N GLN A 166 8.40 -6.17 6.34
CA GLN A 166 8.87 -7.30 5.56
C GLN A 166 8.95 -6.93 4.07
N ASN A 167 7.92 -6.25 3.55
CA ASN A 167 7.89 -5.78 2.17
C ASN A 167 9.02 -4.77 1.88
N ASP A 168 9.30 -3.86 2.82
CA ASP A 168 10.34 -2.83 2.69
C ASP A 168 11.78 -3.36 2.77
N ARG A 169 11.98 -4.66 3.06
CA ARG A 169 13.33 -5.25 3.09
C ARG A 169 13.94 -5.40 1.71
N MET A 170 13.12 -5.50 0.67
CA MET A 170 13.57 -5.67 -0.69
C MET A 170 13.14 -4.46 -1.50
N LEU A 171 14.11 -3.77 -2.09
CA LEU A 171 13.82 -2.73 -3.07
C LEU A 171 13.50 -3.41 -4.40
N ASP A 172 12.44 -2.95 -5.07
CA ASP A 172 12.17 -3.35 -6.44
C ASP A 172 13.13 -2.60 -7.38
N ILE A 173 13.93 -3.34 -8.12
CA ILE A 173 14.84 -2.77 -9.11
C ILE A 173 14.08 -2.00 -10.21
N ALA A 174 12.84 -2.41 -10.49
CA ALA A 174 11.93 -1.72 -11.39
C ALA A 174 11.40 -0.39 -10.84
N ASP A 175 11.75 0.02 -9.61
CA ASP A 175 11.50 1.38 -9.12
C ASP A 175 12.61 2.37 -9.52
N VAL A 176 13.80 1.87 -9.81
CA VAL A 176 14.99 2.71 -10.08
C VAL A 176 15.55 2.60 -11.49
N LEU A 177 15.25 1.53 -12.24
CA LEU A 177 15.78 1.38 -13.61
C LEU A 177 15.16 2.36 -14.62
N GLY A 178 15.88 2.70 -15.68
CA GLY A 178 15.34 3.54 -16.75
C GLY A 178 15.05 5.00 -16.33
N GLN A 179 14.35 5.73 -17.20
CA GLN A 179 14.04 7.13 -16.97
C GLN A 179 12.89 7.29 -15.96
N ARG A 180 13.07 8.14 -14.96
CA ARG A 180 12.07 8.45 -13.92
C ARG A 180 11.59 9.88 -14.02
N ARG A 181 10.30 10.06 -13.76
CA ARG A 181 9.66 11.37 -13.59
C ARG A 181 9.14 11.46 -12.17
N LEU A 182 9.71 12.36 -11.40
CA LEU A 182 9.35 12.63 -10.02
C LEU A 182 8.59 13.95 -9.93
N SER A 183 7.60 14.00 -9.06
CA SER A 183 6.88 15.23 -8.72
C SER A 183 7.20 15.62 -7.30
N THR A 184 7.60 16.88 -7.10
CA THR A 184 7.87 17.42 -5.76
C THR A 184 7.01 18.67 -5.54
N ARG A 185 6.91 19.10 -4.27
CA ARG A 185 6.17 20.32 -3.91
C ARG A 185 6.76 21.58 -4.57
N LEU A 186 8.09 21.67 -4.72
CA LEU A 186 8.78 22.85 -5.25
C LEU A 186 8.96 22.79 -6.78
N LEU A 187 9.23 21.60 -7.31
CA LEU A 187 9.39 21.32 -8.73
C LEU A 187 8.46 20.16 -9.11
N PRO A 188 7.30 20.45 -9.73
CA PRO A 188 6.29 19.43 -10.07
C PRO A 188 6.75 18.40 -11.10
N ARG A 189 7.83 18.69 -11.84
CA ARG A 189 8.38 17.79 -12.87
C ARG A 189 9.90 17.77 -12.80
N LEU A 190 10.44 16.74 -12.18
CA LEU A 190 11.87 16.44 -12.16
C LEU A 190 12.10 15.15 -12.94
N THR A 191 13.02 15.16 -13.90
CA THR A 191 13.37 13.98 -14.68
C THR A 191 14.73 13.46 -14.27
N VAL A 192 14.80 12.20 -13.87
CA VAL A 192 16.05 11.46 -13.68
C VAL A 192 16.25 10.59 -14.91
N ARG A 193 17.31 10.85 -15.67
CA ARG A 193 17.64 10.08 -16.87
C ARG A 193 18.19 8.70 -16.49
N ALA A 194 18.03 7.72 -17.39
CA ALA A 194 18.37 6.33 -17.13
C ALA A 194 19.84 6.12 -16.77
N GLU A 195 20.74 6.92 -17.36
CA GLU A 195 22.18 6.84 -17.13
C GLU A 195 22.50 7.26 -15.69
N ASN A 196 21.83 8.32 -15.21
CA ASN A 196 21.99 8.81 -13.83
C ASN A 196 21.47 7.78 -12.82
N SER A 197 20.30 7.19 -13.07
CA SER A 197 19.75 6.14 -12.20
C SER A 197 20.68 4.93 -12.12
N THR A 198 21.26 4.51 -13.24
CA THR A 198 22.15 3.34 -13.30
C THR A 198 23.44 3.58 -12.53
N ALA A 199 24.06 4.75 -12.71
CA ALA A 199 25.26 5.13 -11.96
C ALA A 199 24.97 5.23 -10.45
N ALA A 200 23.84 5.84 -10.07
CA ALA A 200 23.44 5.94 -8.67
C ALA A 200 23.15 4.57 -8.04
N LEU A 201 22.52 3.65 -8.78
CA LEU A 201 22.20 2.30 -8.30
C LEU A 201 23.47 1.51 -7.97
N GLU A 202 24.52 1.62 -8.78
CA GLU A 202 25.80 0.95 -8.50
C GLU A 202 26.39 1.41 -7.16
N VAL A 203 26.46 2.72 -6.95
CA VAL A 203 27.05 3.30 -5.74
C VAL A 203 26.20 2.99 -4.51
N MET A 204 24.88 3.18 -4.61
CA MET A 204 23.95 2.99 -3.49
C MET A 204 23.82 1.51 -3.10
N SER A 205 23.83 0.59 -4.07
CA SER A 205 23.72 -0.85 -3.77
C SER A 205 24.98 -1.45 -3.15
N ARG A 206 26.17 -0.93 -3.48
CA ARG A 206 27.45 -1.47 -2.98
C ARG A 206 27.94 -0.79 -1.71
N PHE A 207 27.73 0.52 -1.60
CA PHE A 207 28.38 1.34 -0.58
C PHE A 207 27.39 2.18 0.24
N GLY A 208 26.10 2.19 -0.15
CA GLY A 208 25.06 2.90 0.59
C GLY A 208 24.80 2.27 1.96
N ALA A 209 24.37 3.11 2.90
CA ALA A 209 23.74 2.63 4.12
C ALA A 209 22.40 1.96 3.79
N ASP A 210 21.81 1.28 4.78
CA ASP A 210 20.48 0.69 4.63
C ASP A 210 19.47 1.77 4.18
N PRO A 211 18.77 1.58 3.03
CA PRO A 211 17.88 2.58 2.45
C PRO A 211 16.80 3.09 3.40
N ARG A 212 16.43 2.32 4.42
CA ARG A 212 15.44 2.71 5.43
C ARG A 212 15.92 3.86 6.33
N TRP A 213 17.23 4.07 6.44
CA TRP A 213 17.83 5.24 7.10
C TRP A 213 18.06 6.42 6.14
N LEU A 214 18.04 6.19 4.83
CA LEU A 214 18.32 7.20 3.80
C LEU A 214 17.10 8.06 3.48
N ILE A 215 16.58 8.77 4.48
CA ILE A 215 15.41 9.65 4.35
C ILE A 215 15.73 11.03 3.74
N TYR A 216 17.02 11.38 3.64
CA TYR A 216 17.51 12.64 3.10
C TYR A 216 18.91 12.50 2.53
N LEU A 217 19.14 13.11 1.36
CA LEU A 217 20.46 13.33 0.80
C LEU A 217 20.67 14.83 0.58
N PRO A 218 21.80 15.40 1.04
CA PRO A 218 22.07 16.82 0.88
C PRO A 218 22.29 17.17 -0.59
N PRO A 219 21.78 18.32 -1.07
CA PRO A 219 22.03 18.77 -2.44
C PRO A 219 23.48 19.23 -2.60
N THR A 220 23.91 19.35 -3.87
CA THR A 220 25.11 20.11 -4.20
C THR A 220 24.90 21.62 -3.97
N MET A 221 25.98 22.38 -3.89
CA MET A 221 25.97 23.83 -3.71
C MET A 221 26.66 24.49 -4.91
N SER A 222 26.00 25.48 -5.52
CA SER A 222 26.57 26.25 -6.63
C SER A 222 27.54 27.32 -6.11
N PRO A 223 28.67 27.59 -6.79
CA PRO A 223 29.45 28.79 -6.55
C PRO A 223 28.74 30.05 -7.07
N VAL A 224 29.34 31.20 -6.80
CA VAL A 224 28.94 32.50 -7.37
C VAL A 224 29.54 32.71 -8.76
N GLU A 225 29.07 33.75 -9.46
CA GLU A 225 29.72 34.25 -10.67
C GLU A 225 31.17 34.70 -10.40
N THR A 226 32.00 34.68 -11.44
CA THR A 226 33.41 35.09 -11.33
C THR A 226 33.53 36.58 -10.97
N SER A 227 34.46 36.92 -10.08
CA SER A 227 34.71 38.29 -9.64
C SER A 227 35.25 39.19 -10.76
N THR A 228 34.87 40.47 -10.73
CA THR A 228 35.41 41.52 -11.60
C THR A 228 36.59 42.27 -10.96
N LEU A 229 36.88 42.01 -9.69
CA LEU A 229 38.00 42.64 -8.98
C LEU A 229 39.33 41.98 -9.40
N PRO A 230 40.43 42.76 -9.53
CA PRO A 230 41.75 42.20 -9.76
C PRO A 230 42.10 41.18 -8.67
N ASP A 231 42.76 40.09 -9.07
CA ASP A 231 43.30 39.06 -8.18
C ASP A 231 42.28 38.19 -7.40
N PHE A 232 40.98 38.27 -7.71
CA PHE A 232 39.93 37.42 -7.11
C PHE A 232 39.24 36.54 -8.16
N LEU A 233 39.03 35.26 -7.83
CA LEU A 233 38.17 34.36 -8.63
C LEU A 233 36.70 34.47 -8.20
N GLU A 234 36.45 34.45 -6.88
CA GLU A 234 35.14 34.61 -6.26
C GLU A 234 35.21 35.71 -5.21
N HIS A 235 34.15 36.52 -5.07
CA HIS A 235 34.06 37.57 -4.05
C HIS A 235 32.61 37.69 -3.53
N PRO A 236 32.39 38.03 -2.24
CA PRO A 236 31.03 38.09 -1.66
C PRO A 236 30.06 39.03 -2.38
N GLU A 237 30.57 40.06 -3.07
CA GLU A 237 29.74 40.98 -3.86
C GLU A 237 28.89 40.28 -4.92
N GLN A 238 29.43 39.24 -5.58
CA GLN A 238 28.66 38.47 -6.57
C GLN A 238 27.53 37.68 -5.92
N ALA A 239 27.73 37.13 -4.71
CA ALA A 239 26.65 36.47 -3.95
C ALA A 239 25.53 37.47 -3.60
N PHE A 240 25.89 38.63 -3.05
CA PHE A 240 24.92 39.63 -2.64
C PHE A 240 24.18 40.23 -3.83
N ALA A 241 24.87 40.43 -4.96
CA ALA A 241 24.26 40.91 -6.19
C ALA A 241 23.21 39.92 -6.71
N TYR A 242 23.51 38.60 -6.71
CA TYR A 242 22.57 37.56 -7.11
C TYR A 242 21.29 37.58 -6.25
N PHE A 243 21.43 37.54 -4.93
CA PHE A 243 20.25 37.56 -4.05
C PHE A 243 19.44 38.84 -4.21
N ARG A 244 20.11 39.99 -4.38
CA ARG A 244 19.44 41.27 -4.63
C ARG A 244 18.67 41.27 -5.96
N SER A 245 19.21 40.68 -7.03
CA SER A 245 18.50 40.60 -8.31
C SER A 245 17.27 39.68 -8.25
N GLU A 246 17.30 38.67 -7.37
CA GLU A 246 16.16 37.79 -7.09
C GLU A 246 15.17 38.39 -6.06
N GLY A 247 15.34 39.65 -5.65
CA GLY A 247 14.44 40.34 -4.72
C GLY A 247 14.62 39.95 -3.24
N VAL A 248 15.74 39.32 -2.90
CA VAL A 248 16.08 38.94 -1.51
C VAL A 248 16.90 40.05 -0.85
N GLU A 249 16.31 40.75 0.12
CA GLU A 249 16.91 41.92 0.77
C GLU A 249 17.88 41.60 1.92
N ARG A 250 17.75 40.40 2.51
CA ARG A 250 18.52 39.98 3.68
C ARG A 250 19.05 38.57 3.48
N VAL A 251 20.34 38.40 3.72
CA VAL A 251 21.03 37.11 3.65
C VAL A 251 21.73 36.83 4.98
N ILE A 252 21.93 35.55 5.29
CA ILE A 252 22.70 35.10 6.44
C ILE A 252 24.00 34.51 5.92
N CYS A 253 25.13 35.05 6.39
CA CYS A 253 26.45 34.54 6.06
C CYS A 253 26.88 33.56 7.16
N GLU A 254 27.09 32.31 6.78
CA GLU A 254 27.60 31.27 7.67
C GLU A 254 29.01 30.87 7.21
N GLU A 255 29.88 30.53 8.15
CA GLU A 255 31.21 30.04 7.83
C GLU A 255 31.11 28.72 7.06
N LYS A 256 31.75 28.64 5.90
CA LYS A 256 31.86 27.39 5.16
C LYS A 256 32.93 26.51 5.81
N HIS A 257 32.54 25.75 6.84
CA HIS A 257 33.42 24.79 7.49
C HIS A 257 33.99 23.80 6.47
N MET A 258 35.32 23.65 6.46
CA MET A 258 36.00 22.67 5.63
C MET A 258 35.96 21.29 6.28
N GLY A 259 35.20 20.39 5.68
CA GLY A 259 35.03 19.01 6.14
C GLY A 259 34.12 18.23 5.20
N SER A 260 33.58 17.13 5.71
CA SER A 260 32.61 16.28 5.00
C SER A 260 31.20 16.52 5.55
N ARG A 261 30.22 16.66 4.68
CA ARG A 261 28.81 16.77 5.08
C ARG A 261 28.37 15.47 5.75
N ALA A 262 27.81 15.57 6.94
CA ALA A 262 27.16 14.47 7.64
C ALA A 262 25.66 14.77 7.79
N VAL A 263 24.85 13.72 7.66
CA VAL A 263 23.41 13.71 7.95
C VAL A 263 23.20 12.77 9.12
#